data_AF-A0A7Y8F093-F1
#
_entry.id   AF-A0A7Y8F093-F1
#
_cell.length_a   1.000
_cell.length_b   1.000
_cell.length_c   1.000
_cell.angle_alpha   90.00
_cell.angle_beta   90.00
_cell.angle_gamma   90.00
#
_symmetry.space_group_name_H-M   'P 1'
#
loop_
_entity.id
_entity.type
_entity.pdbx_description
1 polymer ?
#
loop_
_entity_poly.entity_id
_entity_poly.type
_entity_poly.pdbx_seq_one_letter_code
_entity_poly.pdbx_strand_id
1 'polypeptide(L)'
;MSRFHRTRRVVILGLLVACSSVWGEEMEPRALTALDQMGAYLRSLQQFRIDASSHTDQVLENGQVIEFSHRTRLLARQPDKLHVSVESDGKRRSLFYNGKHFTLYDSRSGYFASQAAPASIGGLLDQLSERYRIELPLADLFRWHPGTAKEVGITSELLLGD
;
A
#
# COMPACT_ATOMS: atom_id res chain seq x y z
N MET A 1 -80.05 5.79 2.18
CA MET A 1 -80.13 4.32 2.13
C MET A 1 -78.72 3.76 2.12
N SER A 2 -78.37 2.90 3.08
CA SER A 2 -77.16 2.03 3.15
C SER A 2 -75.78 2.72 3.13
N ARG A 3 -74.76 2.34 3.91
CA ARG A 3 -74.55 1.25 4.87
C ARG A 3 -73.26 1.57 5.63
N PHE A 4 -73.32 1.57 6.96
CA PHE A 4 -72.16 1.52 7.87
C PHE A 4 -71.36 0.22 7.67
N HIS A 5 -70.03 0.30 7.52
CA HIS A 5 -69.08 -0.80 7.75
C HIS A 5 -67.84 -0.19 8.43
N ARG A 6 -67.77 -0.23 9.77
CA ARG A 6 -67.24 -1.30 10.63
C ARG A 6 -65.71 -1.43 10.59
N THR A 7 -65.14 -0.91 11.66
CA THR A 7 -63.80 -1.10 12.24
C THR A 7 -63.15 -2.46 11.99
N ARG A 8 -61.84 -2.44 11.67
CA ARG A 8 -60.89 -3.46 12.11
C ARG A 8 -59.57 -2.81 12.52
N ARG A 9 -59.35 -2.78 13.85
CA ARG A 9 -58.03 -2.63 14.46
C ARG A 9 -57.21 -3.86 14.07
N VAL A 10 -56.03 -3.65 13.50
CA VAL A 10 -54.98 -4.67 13.40
C VAL A 10 -53.77 -4.07 14.09
N VAL A 11 -53.57 -4.50 15.33
CA VAL A 11 -52.31 -4.38 16.06
C VAL A 11 -51.49 -5.59 15.61
N ILE A 12 -50.39 -5.35 14.89
CA ILE A 12 -49.33 -6.36 14.71
C ILE A 12 -48.07 -5.76 15.35
N LEU A 13 -47.81 -6.27 16.55
CA LEU A 13 -46.53 -6.24 17.23
C LEU A 13 -45.63 -7.25 16.51
N GLY A 14 -44.66 -6.76 15.73
CA GLY A 14 -43.71 -7.58 14.98
C GLY A 14 -42.29 -7.24 15.40
N LEU A 15 -41.68 -8.15 16.15
CA LEU A 15 -40.34 -8.10 16.71
C LEU A 15 -39.26 -7.84 15.63
N LEU A 16 -38.33 -6.96 15.98
CA LEU A 16 -37.08 -6.68 15.28
C LEU A 16 -36.31 -7.97 14.94
N VAL A 17 -36.14 -8.26 13.65
CA VAL A 17 -34.94 -8.95 13.16
C VAL A 17 -34.38 -8.04 12.07
N ALA A 18 -33.62 -7.04 12.50
CA ALA A 18 -32.57 -6.53 11.65
C ALA A 18 -31.60 -7.70 11.50
N CYS A 19 -31.65 -8.39 10.37
CA CYS A 19 -30.52 -9.17 9.90
C CYS A 19 -29.42 -8.14 9.66
N SER A 20 -28.69 -7.82 10.72
CA SER A 20 -27.38 -7.24 10.61
C SER A 20 -26.59 -8.36 9.93
N SER A 21 -26.56 -8.32 8.61
CA SER A 21 -25.49 -8.98 7.92
C SER A 21 -24.25 -8.28 8.48
N VAL A 22 -23.59 -8.95 9.42
CA VAL A 22 -22.21 -8.69 9.75
C VAL A 22 -21.50 -9.09 8.46
N TRP A 23 -21.37 -8.15 7.52
CA TRP A 23 -20.33 -8.22 6.51
C TRP A 23 -19.04 -7.89 7.27
N GLY A 24 -18.63 -8.82 8.14
CA GLY A 24 -17.26 -8.87 8.58
C GLY A 24 -16.50 -9.35 7.35
N GLU A 25 -15.74 -8.43 6.75
CA GLU A 25 -14.71 -8.74 5.78
C GLU A 25 -13.69 -9.69 6.44
N GLU A 26 -14.01 -10.99 6.44
CA GLU A 26 -13.10 -12.03 6.88
C GLU A 26 -12.18 -12.35 5.71
N MET A 27 -10.98 -11.77 5.75
CA MET A 27 -9.93 -11.97 4.76
C MET A 27 -9.57 -13.46 4.68
N GLU A 28 -9.37 -13.96 3.46
CA GLU A 28 -9.11 -15.37 3.20
C GLU A 28 -7.74 -15.78 3.79
N PRO A 29 -7.71 -16.84 4.62
CA PRO A 29 -6.50 -17.23 5.33
C PRO A 29 -5.31 -17.59 4.43
N ARG A 30 -5.52 -18.14 3.23
CA ARG A 30 -4.42 -18.47 2.30
C ARG A 30 -3.80 -17.21 1.70
N ALA A 31 -4.56 -16.16 1.40
CA ALA A 31 -4.05 -14.87 0.95
C ALA A 31 -3.12 -14.23 1.99
N LEU A 32 -3.57 -14.22 3.26
CA LEU A 32 -2.75 -13.78 4.38
C LEU A 32 -1.48 -14.62 4.56
N THR A 33 -1.61 -15.94 4.43
CA THR A 33 -0.47 -16.86 4.52
C THR A 33 0.54 -16.61 3.39
N ALA A 34 0.06 -16.38 2.16
CA ALA A 34 0.93 -16.10 1.01
C ALA A 34 1.68 -14.78 1.18
N LEU A 35 1.00 -13.72 1.67
CA LEU A 35 1.62 -12.43 1.96
C LEU A 35 2.71 -12.56 3.03
N ASP A 36 2.43 -13.30 4.11
CA ASP A 36 3.42 -13.56 5.16
C ASP A 36 4.63 -14.33 4.62
N GLN A 37 4.40 -15.42 3.87
CA GLN A 37 5.47 -16.21 3.28
C GLN A 37 6.37 -15.36 2.37
N MET A 38 5.77 -14.50 1.53
CA MET A 38 6.51 -13.57 0.68
C MET A 38 7.33 -12.58 1.52
N GLY A 39 6.72 -11.94 2.52
CA GLY A 39 7.40 -10.99 3.40
C GLY A 39 8.56 -11.64 4.17
N ALA A 40 8.35 -12.83 4.72
CA ALA A 40 9.36 -13.62 5.41
C ALA A 40 10.51 -14.00 4.48
N TYR A 41 10.21 -14.44 3.25
CA TYR A 41 11.22 -14.76 2.24
C TYR A 41 12.06 -13.53 1.89
N LEU A 42 11.44 -12.39 1.55
CA LEU A 42 12.17 -11.17 1.18
C LEU A 42 13.03 -10.65 2.33
N ARG A 43 12.55 -10.70 3.58
CA ARG A 43 13.32 -10.30 4.76
C ARG A 43 14.48 -11.25 5.09
N SER A 44 14.42 -12.51 4.63
CA SER A 44 15.53 -13.47 4.80
C SER A 44 16.71 -13.20 3.87
N LEU A 45 16.49 -12.48 2.76
CA LEU A 45 17.53 -12.21 1.76
C LEU A 45 18.49 -11.13 2.26
N GLN A 46 19.78 -11.45 2.28
CA GLN A 46 20.82 -10.45 2.57
C GLN A 46 21.01 -9.45 1.45
N GLN A 47 20.77 -9.87 0.20
CA GLN A 47 20.96 -9.05 -1.00
C GLN A 47 19.89 -9.41 -2.02
N PHE A 48 19.21 -8.40 -2.56
CA PHE A 48 18.18 -8.63 -3.58
C PHE A 48 17.98 -7.41 -4.48
N ARG A 49 17.36 -7.66 -5.62
CA ARG A 49 16.98 -6.67 -6.62
C ARG A 49 15.51 -6.85 -6.96
N ILE A 50 14.81 -5.73 -7.12
CA ILE A 50 13.44 -5.69 -7.62
C ILE A 50 13.41 -4.71 -8.78
N ASP A 51 12.88 -5.14 -9.91
CA ASP A 51 12.47 -4.27 -11.01
C ASP A 51 10.94 -4.32 -11.08
N ALA A 52 10.30 -3.16 -11.01
CA ALA A 52 8.86 -3.03 -11.06
C ALA A 52 8.45 -2.00 -12.11
N SER A 53 7.39 -2.31 -12.85
CA SER A 53 6.66 -1.35 -13.68
C SER A 53 5.32 -1.12 -13.05
N SER A 54 4.93 0.14 -12.85
CA SER A 54 3.63 0.50 -12.30
C SER A 54 2.92 1.49 -13.22
N HIS A 55 1.61 1.32 -13.36
CA HIS A 55 0.72 2.18 -14.13
C HIS A 55 -0.40 2.63 -13.18
N THR A 56 -0.73 3.91 -13.20
CA THR A 56 -1.76 4.48 -12.32
C THR A 56 -2.65 5.41 -13.10
N ASP A 57 -3.94 5.10 -13.14
CA ASP A 57 -4.94 5.94 -13.78
C ASP A 57 -5.50 6.94 -12.78
N GLN A 58 -5.52 8.21 -13.16
CA GLN A 58 -6.16 9.28 -12.41
C GLN A 58 -7.28 9.91 -13.25
N VAL A 59 -8.48 9.92 -12.70
CA VAL A 59 -9.62 10.65 -13.25
C VAL A 59 -9.55 12.09 -12.79
N LEU A 60 -9.45 13.03 -13.74
CA LEU A 60 -9.48 14.47 -13.48
C LEU A 60 -10.91 14.96 -13.27
N GLU A 61 -11.06 16.16 -12.71
CA GLU A 61 -12.36 16.79 -12.46
C GLU A 61 -13.22 16.95 -13.72
N ASN A 62 -12.60 17.05 -14.89
CA ASN A 62 -13.27 17.15 -16.20
C ASN A 62 -13.66 15.79 -16.80
N GLY A 63 -13.46 14.68 -16.08
CA GLY A 63 -13.75 13.32 -16.53
C GLY A 63 -12.67 12.69 -17.42
N GLN A 64 -11.56 13.38 -17.69
CA GLN A 64 -10.43 12.81 -18.43
C GLN A 64 -9.64 11.84 -17.56
N VAL A 65 -9.25 10.70 -18.13
CA VAL A 65 -8.31 9.76 -17.51
C VAL A 65 -6.90 10.08 -17.98
N ILE A 66 -5.97 10.20 -17.03
CA ILE A 66 -4.53 10.30 -17.31
C ILE A 66 -3.85 9.10 -16.66
N GLU A 67 -3.05 8.38 -17.45
CA GLU A 67 -2.19 7.31 -16.95
C GLU A 67 -0.81 7.88 -16.58
N PHE A 68 -0.29 7.46 -15.43
CA PHE A 68 1.10 7.67 -15.01
C PHE A 68 1.84 6.34 -14.98
N SER A 69 2.86 6.20 -15.82
CA SER A 69 3.73 5.01 -15.81
C SER A 69 5.07 5.31 -15.12
N HIS A 70 5.53 4.36 -14.31
CA HIS A 70 6.82 4.41 -13.63
C HIS A 70 7.58 3.09 -13.76
N ARG A 71 8.91 3.18 -13.87
CA ARG A 71 9.83 2.06 -13.71
C ARG A 71 10.66 2.26 -12.46
N THR A 72 10.50 1.35 -11.50
CA THR A 72 11.26 1.36 -10.25
C THR A 72 12.28 0.24 -10.27
N ARG A 73 13.54 0.58 -9.98
CA ARG A 73 14.58 -0.40 -9.65
C ARG A 73 15.04 -0.18 -8.24
N LEU A 74 15.01 -1.25 -7.46
CA LEU A 74 15.45 -1.29 -6.08
C LEU A 74 16.58 -2.32 -5.95
N LEU A 75 17.68 -1.91 -5.32
CA LEU A 75 18.81 -2.75 -4.95
C LEU A 75 19.01 -2.62 -3.44
N ALA A 76 18.92 -3.73 -2.73
CA ALA A 76 19.13 -3.77 -1.28
C ALA A 76 20.25 -4.74 -0.93
N ARG A 77 21.09 -4.31 0.02
CA ARG A 77 21.97 -5.18 0.80
C ARG A 77 21.73 -4.85 2.27
N GLN A 78 21.14 -5.80 2.98
CA GLN A 78 20.87 -5.67 4.41
C GLN A 78 22.18 -5.60 5.20
N PRO A 79 22.20 -4.91 6.36
CA PRO A 79 21.12 -4.07 6.87
C PRO A 79 21.14 -2.64 6.31
N ASP A 80 22.17 -2.23 5.56
CA ASP A 80 22.58 -0.81 5.52
C ASP A 80 22.85 -0.21 4.12
N LYS A 81 22.59 -0.93 3.01
CA LYS A 81 22.76 -0.36 1.66
C LYS A 81 21.48 -0.46 0.87
N LEU A 82 21.07 0.69 0.34
CA LEU A 82 19.89 0.80 -0.50
C LEU A 82 20.17 1.74 -1.66
N HIS A 83 19.81 1.31 -2.85
CA HIS A 83 19.69 2.17 -4.01
C HIS A 83 18.31 1.99 -4.63
N VAL A 84 17.56 3.07 -4.74
CA VAL A 84 16.26 3.10 -5.41
C VAL A 84 16.34 4.09 -6.55
N SER A 85 15.88 3.71 -7.74
CA SER A 85 15.69 4.64 -8.85
C SER A 85 14.28 4.51 -9.40
N VAL A 86 13.58 5.63 -9.51
CA VAL A 86 12.25 5.73 -10.09
C VAL A 86 12.35 6.56 -11.35
N GLU A 87 11.96 5.99 -12.47
CA GLU A 87 11.96 6.63 -13.78
C GLU A 87 10.53 6.81 -14.31
N SER A 88 10.22 8.00 -14.82
CA SER A 88 8.94 8.34 -15.46
C SER A 88 9.17 9.45 -16.47
N ASP A 89 8.64 9.30 -17.69
CA ASP A 89 8.77 10.25 -18.80
C ASP A 89 10.21 10.76 -19.04
N GLY A 90 11.18 9.84 -19.01
CA GLY A 90 12.60 10.14 -19.20
C GLY A 90 13.27 10.90 -18.04
N LYS A 91 12.53 11.15 -16.94
CA LYS A 91 13.06 11.75 -15.71
C LYS A 91 13.31 10.66 -14.70
N ARG A 92 14.44 10.75 -13.97
CA ARG A 92 14.80 9.79 -12.93
C ARG A 92 15.08 10.47 -11.61
N ARG A 93 14.48 9.94 -10.55
CA ARG A 93 14.83 10.25 -9.16
C ARG A 93 15.51 9.05 -8.54
N SER A 94 16.56 9.29 -7.77
CA SER A 94 17.34 8.24 -7.13
C SER A 94 17.57 8.52 -5.66
N LEU A 95 17.49 7.48 -4.84
CA LEU A 95 17.94 7.48 -3.46
C LEU A 95 19.13 6.53 -3.32
N PHE A 96 20.21 7.00 -2.74
CA PHE A 96 21.39 6.21 -2.38
C PHE A 96 21.57 6.23 -0.87
N TYR A 97 21.85 5.09 -0.27
CA TYR A 97 22.08 4.97 1.16
C TYR A 97 23.21 3.97 1.45
N ASN A 98 24.09 4.35 2.37
CA ASN A 98 25.35 3.64 2.65
C ASN A 98 25.50 3.16 4.11
N GLY A 99 24.46 3.33 4.94
CA GLY A 99 24.48 2.96 6.35
C GLY A 99 24.71 4.14 7.30
N LYS A 100 25.04 5.32 6.76
CA LYS A 100 25.34 6.53 7.54
C LYS A 100 24.68 7.78 7.00
N HIS A 101 24.55 7.85 5.68
CA HIS A 101 23.92 8.97 4.98
C HIS A 101 23.03 8.44 3.87
N PHE A 102 21.92 9.12 3.63
CA PHE A 102 21.15 8.96 2.40
C PHE A 102 21.33 10.18 1.53
N THR A 103 21.29 9.99 0.22
CA THR A 103 21.37 11.04 -0.79
C THR A 103 20.21 10.89 -1.78
N LEU A 104 19.45 11.95 -1.97
CA LEU A 104 18.46 12.06 -3.03
C LEU A 104 19.06 12.79 -4.21
N TYR A 105 18.78 12.32 -5.43
CA TYR A 105 19.22 12.93 -6.67
C TYR A 105 18.07 13.01 -7.67
N ASP A 106 17.84 14.19 -8.24
CA ASP A 106 16.87 14.41 -9.30
C ASP A 106 17.61 14.73 -10.60
N SER A 107 17.58 13.79 -11.55
CA SER A 107 18.32 13.93 -12.82
C SER A 107 17.82 15.06 -13.72
N ARG A 108 16.58 15.51 -13.56
CA ARG A 108 16.01 16.58 -14.40
C ARG A 108 16.61 17.93 -14.02
N SER A 109 16.76 18.18 -12.73
CA SER A 109 17.34 19.44 -12.22
C SER A 109 18.84 19.36 -11.98
N GLY A 110 19.39 18.15 -11.84
CA GLY A 110 20.78 17.93 -11.43
C GLY A 110 21.02 18.17 -9.93
N TYR A 111 19.97 18.47 -9.15
CA TYR A 111 20.11 18.72 -7.73
C TYR A 111 20.21 17.44 -6.92
N PHE A 112 20.97 17.53 -5.83
CA PHE A 112 21.07 16.48 -4.82
C PHE A 112 20.99 17.06 -3.41
N ALA A 113 20.51 16.25 -2.48
CA ALA A 113 20.50 16.54 -1.05
C ALA A 113 21.00 15.31 -0.30
N SER A 114 21.85 15.50 0.70
CA SER A 114 22.41 14.42 1.51
C SER A 114 22.23 14.72 2.99
N GLN A 115 21.79 13.72 3.76
CA GLN A 115 21.50 13.86 5.19
C GLN A 115 22.00 12.62 5.93
N ALA A 116 22.31 12.79 7.22
CA ALA A 116 22.56 11.67 8.11
C ALA A 116 21.35 10.71 8.16
N ALA A 117 21.63 9.43 8.30
CA ALA A 117 20.65 8.36 8.29
C ALA A 117 20.95 7.36 9.42
N PRO A 118 19.94 6.65 9.93
CA PRO A 118 20.13 5.55 10.88
C PRO A 118 20.97 4.42 10.26
N ALA A 119 21.40 3.45 11.08
CA ALA A 119 22.29 2.37 10.68
C ALA A 119 21.59 1.19 9.97
N SER A 120 20.27 1.26 9.74
CA SER A 120 19.51 0.23 9.05
C SER A 120 18.56 0.82 8.00
N ILE A 121 18.23 0.02 6.98
CA ILE A 121 17.21 0.34 5.98
C ILE A 121 15.87 0.63 6.65
N GLY A 122 15.47 -0.15 7.65
CA GLY A 122 14.23 0.11 8.41
C GLY A 122 14.22 1.50 9.04
N GLY A 123 15.28 1.87 9.77
CA GLY A 123 15.38 3.20 10.36
C GLY A 123 15.47 4.32 9.32
N LEU A 124 16.09 4.08 8.16
CA LEU A 124 16.04 5.01 7.04
C LEU A 124 14.61 5.24 6.56
N LEU A 125 13.83 4.17 6.36
CA LEU A 125 12.45 4.27 5.90
C LEU A 125 11.58 5.05 6.89
N ASP A 126 11.76 4.81 8.20
CA ASP A 126 11.08 5.55 9.25
C ASP A 126 11.47 7.04 9.19
N GLN A 127 12.76 7.35 9.08
CA GLN A 127 13.23 8.73 9.00
C GLN A 127 12.71 9.45 7.74
N LEU A 128 12.65 8.78 6.58
CA LEU A 128 12.13 9.36 5.35
C LEU A 128 10.64 9.71 5.48
N SER A 129 9.83 8.82 6.03
CA SER A 129 8.40 9.03 6.22
C SER A 129 8.11 10.09 7.28
N GLU A 130 8.67 9.94 8.48
CA GLU A 130 8.33 10.80 9.63
C GLU A 130 8.89 12.22 9.49
N ARG A 131 10.16 12.35 9.07
CA ARG A 131 10.84 13.65 9.03
C ARG A 131 10.66 14.38 7.70
N TYR A 132 10.65 13.66 6.59
CA TYR A 132 10.66 14.26 5.26
C TYR A 132 9.35 14.05 4.49
N ARG A 133 8.42 13.24 5.01
CA ARG A 133 7.16 12.87 4.33
C ARG A 133 7.41 12.24 2.96
N ILE A 134 8.53 11.53 2.84
CA ILE A 134 8.92 10.81 1.63
C ILE A 134 8.58 9.34 1.84
N GLU A 135 7.65 8.83 1.03
CA GLU A 135 7.37 7.41 0.92
C GLU A 135 8.16 6.83 -0.25
N LEU A 136 9.02 5.84 0.03
CA LEU A 136 9.74 5.12 -1.02
C LEU A 136 8.83 4.06 -1.62
N PRO A 137 8.71 3.98 -2.96
CA PRO A 137 8.02 2.86 -3.60
C PRO A 137 8.63 1.54 -3.14
N LEU A 138 7.77 0.54 -2.92
CA LEU A 138 8.16 -0.81 -2.48
C LEU A 138 8.78 -0.87 -1.07
N ALA A 139 8.69 0.19 -0.26
CA ALA A 139 9.17 0.19 1.13
C ALA A 139 8.48 -0.88 2.00
N ASP A 140 7.19 -1.14 1.74
CA ASP A 140 6.41 -2.12 2.50
C ASP A 140 6.93 -3.54 2.34
N LEU A 141 7.63 -3.84 1.25
CA LEU A 141 8.29 -5.15 1.05
C LEU A 141 9.33 -5.46 2.14
N PHE A 142 9.89 -4.43 2.77
CA PHE A 142 10.82 -4.58 3.90
C PHE A 142 10.10 -4.78 5.24
N ARG A 143 8.81 -4.41 5.32
CA ARG A 143 8.01 -4.38 6.55
C ARG A 143 6.97 -5.50 6.62
N TRP A 144 6.60 -6.12 5.50
CA TRP A 144 5.57 -7.16 5.44
C TRP A 144 5.79 -8.31 6.42
N HIS A 145 4.73 -8.57 7.20
CA HIS A 145 4.60 -9.61 8.21
C HIS A 145 3.12 -10.01 8.35
N PRO A 146 2.76 -11.04 9.14
CA PRO A 146 1.37 -11.54 9.19
C PRO A 146 0.34 -10.47 9.60
N GLY A 147 0.73 -9.55 10.49
CA GLY A 147 -0.13 -8.43 10.92
C GLY A 147 -0.28 -7.27 9.93
N THR A 148 0.52 -7.19 8.86
CA THR A 148 0.60 -5.96 8.06
C THR A 148 -0.71 -5.68 7.35
N ALA A 149 -1.40 -6.73 6.89
CA ALA A 149 -2.67 -6.56 6.19
C ALA A 149 -3.75 -5.92 7.08
N LYS A 150 -3.76 -6.23 8.38
CA LYS A 150 -4.61 -5.56 9.37
C LYS A 150 -4.16 -4.13 9.65
N GLU A 151 -2.85 -3.90 9.78
CA GLU A 151 -2.27 -2.59 10.09
C GLU A 151 -2.47 -1.56 8.99
N VAL A 152 -2.39 -1.98 7.72
CA VAL A 152 -2.61 -1.12 6.56
C VAL A 152 -4.06 -1.10 6.08
N GLY A 153 -4.97 -1.75 6.81
CA GLY A 153 -6.40 -1.74 6.52
C GLY A 153 -6.78 -2.41 5.20
N ILE A 154 -6.09 -3.50 4.82
CA ILE A 154 -6.55 -4.35 3.72
C ILE A 154 -7.82 -5.04 4.22
N THR A 155 -8.95 -4.69 3.61
CA THR A 155 -10.25 -5.23 4.02
C THR A 155 -10.88 -6.15 2.97
N SER A 156 -10.42 -6.11 1.72
CA SER A 156 -10.96 -6.95 0.66
C SER A 156 -9.85 -7.60 -0.16
N GLU A 157 -10.16 -8.75 -0.73
CA GLU A 157 -9.32 -9.46 -1.68
C GLU A 157 -10.07 -9.67 -2.99
N LEU A 158 -9.33 -9.66 -4.09
CA LEU A 158 -9.83 -9.98 -5.42
C LEU A 158 -8.96 -11.08 -6.00
N LEU A 159 -9.56 -12.24 -6.25
CA LEU A 159 -8.89 -13.35 -6.90
C LEU A 159 -8.84 -13.08 -8.41
N LEU A 160 -7.63 -12.99 -8.96
CA LEU A 160 -7.40 -12.78 -10.39
C LEU A 160 -7.00 -14.11 -11.02
N GLY A 161 -7.93 -14.75 -11.73
CA GLY A 161 -7.75 -16.07 -12.34
C GLY A 161 -8.41 -17.21 -11.55
N ASP A 162 -8.21 -18.44 -12.02
CA ASP A 162 -8.73 -19.69 -11.44
C ASP A 162 -7.61 -20.53 -10.80
#